data_AF-A0A9P5T004-F1
#
_entry.id   AF-A0A9P5T004-F1
#
_cell.length_a   1.000
_cell.length_b   1.000
_cell.length_c   1.000
_cell.angle_alpha   90.00
_cell.angle_beta   90.00
_cell.angle_gamma   90.00
#
_symmetry.space_group_name_H-M   'P 1'
#
loop_
_entity.id
_entity.type
_entity.pdbx_description
1 polymer ?
#
loop_
_entity_poly.entity_id
_entity_poly.type
_entity_poly.pdbx_seq_one_letter_code
_entity_poly.pdbx_strand_id
1 'polypeptide(L)'
;MFQPQLPPECILIIIRILSDEDDMNTMARLLCVNKAICVATLPFLYKDCFVDRIHARHSKSYGHFSTLLIRTLLRQVHPQNRIPDLLKVAFLSQNDQTSIGSTKEPSLPTRTIPVFKYGYFLRMIRIYYLGHWMIEFIRNNSSLMDYAATNRLWKKYVNEGYIFNNVRDGNKDKVLEVALEMEIYQQLTWTLCQDHPEIIETLIIPLKDIQRYVDHVHQFKSLSNVTFSVEEVGRNQHLASDICLDLKQEECDRLFEGM
;
A
#
# COMPACT_ATOMS: atom_id res chain seq x y z
N MET A 1 -21.51 -8.65 -42.68
CA MET A 1 -21.07 -7.29 -42.33
C MET A 1 -19.92 -7.43 -41.33
N PHE A 2 -18.69 -7.14 -41.75
CA PHE A 2 -17.55 -7.07 -40.85
C PHE A 2 -17.62 -5.72 -40.12
N GLN A 3 -17.90 -5.72 -38.82
CA GLN A 3 -17.63 -4.54 -38.02
C GLN A 3 -16.11 -4.41 -37.93
N PRO A 4 -15.51 -3.31 -38.39
CA PRO A 4 -14.09 -3.08 -38.19
C PRO A 4 -13.86 -2.99 -36.67
N GLN A 5 -13.26 -4.03 -36.10
CA GLN A 5 -12.80 -3.99 -34.72
C GLN A 5 -11.49 -3.22 -34.71
N LEU A 6 -11.41 -2.21 -33.84
CA LEU A 6 -10.17 -1.49 -33.59
C LEU A 6 -9.11 -2.51 -33.15
N PRO A 7 -7.89 -2.49 -33.72
CA PRO A 7 -6.83 -3.40 -33.30
C PRO A 7 -6.56 -3.28 -31.79
N PRO A 8 -6.28 -4.40 -31.10
CA PRO A 8 -6.05 -4.39 -29.65
C PRO A 8 -4.88 -3.50 -29.24
N GLU A 9 -3.88 -3.33 -30.10
CA GLU A 9 -2.73 -2.44 -29.88
C GLU A 9 -3.17 -0.98 -29.79
N CYS A 10 -4.14 -0.55 -30.61
CA CYS A 10 -4.68 0.80 -30.57
C CYS A 10 -5.45 1.06 -29.26
N ILE A 11 -6.19 0.06 -28.77
CA ILE A 11 -6.89 0.14 -27.48
C ILE A 11 -5.89 0.30 -26.34
N LEU A 12 -4.80 -0.48 -26.34
CA LEU A 12 -3.75 -0.37 -25.33
C LEU A 12 -3.06 0.99 -25.36
N ILE A 13 -2.82 1.57 -26.55
CA ILE A 13 -2.27 2.93 -26.66
C ILE A 13 -3.23 3.95 -26.05
N ILE A 14 -4.53 3.88 -26.35
CA ILE A 14 -5.53 4.78 -25.77
C ILE A 14 -5.55 4.65 -24.24
N ILE A 15 -5.62 3.44 -23.70
CA ILE A 15 -5.62 3.19 -22.25
C ILE A 15 -4.34 3.75 -21.62
N ARG A 16 -3.20 3.57 -22.27
CA ARG A 16 -1.92 4.10 -21.79
C ARG A 16 -1.90 5.63 -21.76
N ILE A 17 -2.37 6.30 -22.81
CA ILE A 17 -2.50 7.76 -22.84
C ILE A 17 -3.41 8.23 -21.70
N LEU A 18 -4.57 7.60 -21.52
CA LEU A 18 -5.49 7.95 -20.43
C LEU A 18 -4.86 7.73 -19.04
N SER A 19 -4.06 6.67 -18.88
CA SER A 19 -3.33 6.41 -17.64
C SER A 19 -2.22 7.43 -17.40
N ASP A 20 -1.51 7.85 -18.43
CA ASP A 20 -0.41 8.82 -18.35
C ASP A 20 -0.97 10.24 -18.10
N GLU A 21 -2.17 10.54 -18.60
CA GLU A 21 -2.93 11.78 -18.36
C GLU A 21 -3.74 11.79 -17.05
N ASP A 22 -3.70 10.69 -16.28
CA ASP A 22 -4.47 10.52 -15.05
C ASP A 22 -6.01 10.63 -15.22
N ASP A 23 -6.54 10.32 -16.41
CA ASP A 23 -7.99 10.33 -16.69
C ASP A 23 -8.69 9.04 -16.20
N MET A 24 -8.72 8.89 -14.88
CA MET A 24 -9.35 7.76 -14.18
C MET A 24 -10.84 7.63 -14.49
N ASN A 25 -11.51 8.76 -14.79
CA ASN A 25 -12.93 8.78 -15.14
C ASN A 25 -13.21 8.03 -16.43
N THR A 26 -12.44 8.37 -17.46
CA THR A 26 -12.59 7.74 -18.76
C THR A 26 -12.18 6.28 -18.68
N MET A 27 -11.09 5.96 -17.97
CA MET A 27 -10.71 4.56 -17.72
C MET A 27 -11.81 3.76 -16.98
N ALA A 28 -12.43 4.33 -15.95
CA ALA A 28 -13.55 3.66 -15.25
C ALA A 28 -14.74 3.40 -16.19
N ARG A 29 -15.02 4.33 -17.12
CA ARG A 29 -16.05 4.12 -18.16
C ARG A 29 -15.67 3.02 -19.15
N LEU A 30 -14.39 2.88 -19.49
CA LEU A 30 -13.90 1.81 -20.38
C LEU A 30 -14.19 0.41 -19.84
N LEU A 31 -14.24 0.24 -18.51
CA LEU A 31 -14.63 -1.04 -17.89
C LEU A 31 -16.04 -1.52 -18.29
N CYS A 32 -16.92 -0.58 -18.64
CA CYS A 32 -18.31 -0.86 -18.99
C CYS A 32 -18.54 -1.11 -20.49
N VAL A 33 -17.53 -0.93 -21.35
CA VAL A 33 -17.72 -0.98 -22.81
C VAL A 33 -17.87 -2.43 -23.31
N ASN A 34 -16.88 -3.28 -23.04
CA ASN A 34 -16.94 -4.71 -23.32
C ASN A 34 -15.87 -5.46 -22.50
N LYS A 35 -15.96 -6.80 -22.45
CA LYS A 35 -15.05 -7.64 -21.66
C LYS A 35 -13.58 -7.50 -22.05
N ALA A 36 -13.26 -7.35 -23.34
CA ALA A 36 -11.88 -7.25 -23.81
C ALA A 36 -11.24 -5.93 -23.37
N ILE A 37 -11.96 -4.81 -23.55
CA ILE A 37 -11.52 -3.49 -23.08
C ILE A 37 -11.41 -3.47 -21.56
N CYS A 38 -12.39 -4.05 -20.85
CA CYS A 38 -12.34 -4.20 -19.40
C CYS A 38 -11.05 -4.89 -18.96
N VAL A 39 -10.76 -6.09 -19.50
CA VAL A 39 -9.54 -6.85 -19.19
C VAL A 39 -8.27 -6.07 -19.54
N ALA A 40 -8.24 -5.32 -20.64
CA ALA A 40 -7.11 -4.48 -21.01
C ALA A 40 -6.93 -3.26 -20.09
N THR A 41 -8.02 -2.73 -19.53
CA THR A 41 -8.01 -1.50 -18.70
C THR A 41 -7.70 -1.79 -17.24
N LEU A 42 -8.15 -2.94 -16.71
CA LEU A 42 -7.94 -3.35 -15.32
C LEU A 42 -6.47 -3.22 -14.87
N PRO A 43 -5.46 -3.67 -15.65
CA PRO A 43 -4.07 -3.46 -15.33
C PRO A 43 -3.68 -2.01 -15.02
N PHE A 44 -4.19 -1.06 -15.78
CA PHE A 44 -3.83 0.35 -15.65
C PHE A 44 -4.56 1.00 -14.47
N LEU A 45 -5.86 0.67 -14.30
CA LEU A 45 -6.66 1.16 -13.18
C LEU A 45 -6.17 0.67 -11.82
N TYR A 46 -5.75 -0.59 -11.74
CA TYR A 46 -5.30 -1.22 -10.50
C TYR A 46 -3.80 -1.43 -10.45
N LYS A 47 -3.06 -0.65 -11.24
CA LYS A 47 -1.59 -0.66 -11.24
C LYS A 47 -1.06 -0.40 -9.84
N ASP A 48 -1.76 0.43 -9.05
CA ASP A 48 -1.44 0.73 -7.66
C ASP A 48 -2.75 0.81 -6.85
N CYS A 49 -2.97 -0.18 -5.98
CA CYS A 49 -4.22 -0.28 -5.22
C CYS A 49 -4.29 0.68 -4.04
N PHE A 50 -3.18 1.30 -3.68
CA PHE A 50 -3.09 2.19 -2.53
C PHE A 50 -3.09 3.67 -2.92
N VAL A 51 -3.11 3.98 -4.22
CA VAL A 51 -3.22 5.36 -4.68
C VAL A 51 -4.58 5.95 -4.36
N ASP A 52 -4.57 7.06 -3.61
CA ASP A 52 -5.74 7.83 -3.18
C ASP A 52 -6.71 8.15 -4.34
N ARG A 53 -6.24 8.29 -5.57
CA ARG A 53 -6.98 8.87 -6.71
C ARG A 53 -8.25 8.12 -7.08
N ILE A 54 -8.25 6.78 -6.99
CA ILE A 54 -9.44 5.96 -7.31
C ILE A 54 -10.56 6.23 -6.30
N HIS A 55 -10.19 6.62 -5.08
CA HIS A 55 -11.08 6.62 -3.94
C HIS A 55 -11.28 8.02 -3.32
N ALA A 56 -10.47 9.01 -3.69
CA ALA A 56 -10.49 10.37 -3.17
C ALA A 56 -11.86 11.06 -3.36
N ARG A 57 -12.64 10.64 -4.35
CA ARG A 57 -14.00 11.16 -4.58
C ARG A 57 -15.02 10.71 -3.54
N HIS A 58 -14.70 9.69 -2.75
CA HIS A 58 -15.55 9.15 -1.70
C HIS A 58 -14.73 9.02 -0.40
N SER A 59 -14.27 10.16 0.14
CA SER A 59 -13.36 10.23 1.31
C SER A 59 -13.79 9.34 2.49
N LYS A 60 -15.09 9.24 2.79
CA LYS A 60 -15.61 8.39 3.87
C LYS A 60 -15.57 6.88 3.56
N SER A 61 -15.68 6.50 2.28
CA SER A 61 -15.66 5.09 1.85
C SER A 61 -14.25 4.57 1.61
N TYR A 62 -13.28 5.46 1.40
CA TYR A 62 -11.92 5.06 1.09
C TYR A 62 -11.26 4.26 2.22
N GLY A 63 -11.30 4.78 3.45
CA GLY A 63 -10.70 4.09 4.60
C GLY A 63 -11.29 2.69 4.82
N HIS A 64 -12.60 2.52 4.58
CA HIS A 64 -13.24 1.21 4.64
C HIS A 64 -12.72 0.25 3.56
N PHE A 65 -12.65 0.70 2.30
CA PHE A 65 -12.14 -0.11 1.20
C PHE A 65 -10.67 -0.50 1.41
N SER A 66 -9.82 0.46 1.76
CA SER A 66 -8.40 0.21 2.04
C SER A 66 -8.22 -0.78 3.19
N THR A 67 -9.00 -0.64 4.27
CA THR A 67 -8.99 -1.60 5.38
C THR A 67 -9.41 -3.01 4.94
N LEU A 68 -10.47 -3.12 4.14
CA LEU A 68 -10.91 -4.42 3.59
C LEU A 68 -9.87 -5.04 2.66
N LEU A 69 -9.26 -4.23 1.80
CA LEU A 69 -8.18 -4.66 0.93
C LEU A 69 -7.02 -5.19 1.77
N ILE A 70 -6.49 -4.39 2.70
CA ILE A 70 -5.38 -4.79 3.58
C ILE A 70 -5.71 -6.08 4.33
N ARG A 71 -6.91 -6.21 4.90
CA ARG A 71 -7.38 -7.45 5.55
C ARG A 71 -7.36 -8.63 4.60
N THR A 72 -7.84 -8.43 3.37
CA THR A 72 -7.87 -9.48 2.34
C THR A 72 -6.45 -9.89 1.95
N LEU A 73 -5.54 -8.93 1.76
CA LEU A 73 -4.15 -9.19 1.44
C LEU A 73 -3.46 -9.94 2.60
N LEU A 74 -3.60 -9.46 3.83
CA LEU A 74 -3.01 -10.08 5.03
C LEU A 74 -3.54 -11.50 5.30
N ARG A 75 -4.81 -11.80 4.98
CA ARG A 75 -5.38 -13.15 5.10
C ARG A 75 -4.83 -14.12 4.06
N GLN A 76 -4.26 -13.63 2.96
CA GLN A 76 -3.68 -14.45 1.91
C GLN A 76 -2.19 -14.73 2.12
N VAL A 77 -1.53 -13.98 3.01
CA VAL A 77 -0.12 -14.19 3.38
C VAL A 77 0.08 -15.62 3.87
N HIS A 78 1.10 -16.29 3.32
CA HIS A 78 1.41 -17.68 3.62
C HIS A 78 1.64 -17.89 5.13
N PRO A 79 1.13 -18.98 5.74
CA PRO A 79 1.23 -19.20 7.18
C PRO A 79 2.65 -19.23 7.76
N GLN A 80 3.65 -19.51 6.91
CA GLN A 80 5.07 -19.47 7.32
C GLN A 80 5.57 -18.03 7.51
N ASN A 81 4.99 -17.07 6.80
CA ASN A 81 5.29 -15.66 6.94
C ASN A 81 4.52 -15.14 8.16
N ARG A 82 5.27 -14.86 9.24
CA ARG A 82 4.68 -14.38 10.48
C ARG A 82 4.18 -12.95 10.30
N ILE A 83 2.86 -12.78 10.26
CA ILE A 83 2.24 -11.47 10.34
C ILE A 83 2.62 -10.83 11.70
N PRO A 84 3.20 -9.63 11.72
CA PRO A 84 3.52 -8.93 12.96
C PRO A 84 2.27 -8.65 13.82
N ASP A 85 2.43 -8.68 15.14
CA ASP A 85 1.30 -8.53 16.07
C ASP A 85 0.63 -7.15 15.96
N LEU A 86 1.39 -6.10 15.64
CA LEU A 86 0.83 -4.77 15.38
C LEU A 86 -0.17 -4.80 14.21
N LEU A 87 0.14 -5.50 13.11
CA LEU A 87 -0.76 -5.66 11.98
C LEU A 87 -1.97 -6.54 12.32
N LYS A 88 -1.76 -7.58 13.12
CA LYS A 88 -2.87 -8.41 13.61
C LYS A 88 -3.84 -7.57 14.43
N VAL A 89 -3.34 -6.78 15.38
CA VAL A 89 -4.19 -5.92 16.21
C VAL A 89 -4.84 -4.82 15.39
N ALA A 90 -4.12 -4.20 14.44
CA ALA A 90 -4.68 -3.17 13.59
C ALA A 90 -5.81 -3.73 12.71
N PHE A 91 -5.54 -4.78 11.93
CA PHE A 91 -6.42 -5.19 10.84
C PHE A 91 -7.20 -6.48 11.09
N LEU A 92 -6.69 -7.39 11.92
CA LEU A 92 -7.26 -8.74 12.09
C LEU A 92 -7.96 -8.95 13.45
N SER A 93 -7.81 -8.03 14.40
CA SER A 93 -8.50 -8.11 15.70
C SER A 93 -10.01 -7.91 15.54
N GLN A 94 -10.73 -8.85 16.14
CA GLN A 94 -12.15 -9.16 15.96
C GLN A 94 -13.11 -8.06 16.46
N ASN A 95 -13.46 -7.10 15.58
CA ASN A 95 -14.76 -6.42 15.65
C ASN A 95 -15.69 -6.80 14.47
N ASP A 96 -15.35 -7.83 13.69
CA ASP A 96 -16.20 -8.40 12.63
C ASP A 96 -17.51 -9.04 13.18
N GLN A 97 -17.89 -8.81 14.44
CA GLN A 97 -19.14 -9.27 15.05
C GLN A 97 -20.17 -8.16 15.36
N THR A 98 -19.92 -6.89 15.04
CA THR A 98 -20.92 -5.84 15.29
C THR A 98 -21.60 -5.32 14.01
N SER A 99 -22.84 -5.78 13.82
CA SER A 99 -23.96 -5.07 13.16
C SER A 99 -23.93 -4.87 11.63
N ILE A 100 -24.01 -5.96 10.88
CA ILE A 100 -24.94 -6.02 9.74
C ILE A 100 -25.87 -7.19 10.04
N GLY A 101 -27.14 -6.88 10.28
CA GLY A 101 -28.14 -7.86 10.73
C GLY A 101 -28.18 -9.10 9.87
N SER A 102 -28.25 -10.26 10.53
CA SER A 102 -28.83 -11.54 10.06
C SER A 102 -29.16 -11.59 8.57
N THR A 103 -28.13 -11.53 7.75
CA THR A 103 -28.15 -12.04 6.39
C THR A 103 -27.05 -13.05 6.47
N LYS A 104 -27.43 -14.33 6.44
CA LYS A 104 -26.52 -15.49 6.39
C LYS A 104 -25.24 -15.04 5.72
N GLU A 105 -24.13 -15.08 6.46
CA GLU A 105 -22.80 -14.96 5.89
C GLU A 105 -22.85 -15.72 4.57
N PRO A 106 -22.82 -15.04 3.40
CA PRO A 106 -22.93 -15.76 2.16
C PRO A 106 -21.69 -16.62 2.15
N SER A 107 -21.89 -17.92 2.36
CA SER A 107 -20.86 -18.91 2.13
C SER A 107 -20.31 -18.54 0.77
N LEU A 108 -19.11 -17.94 0.77
CA LEU A 108 -18.46 -17.47 -0.44
C LEU A 108 -18.56 -18.66 -1.38
N PRO A 109 -19.30 -18.55 -2.49
CA PRO A 109 -19.52 -19.70 -3.32
C PRO A 109 -18.13 -20.21 -3.65
N THR A 110 -17.87 -21.47 -3.37
CA THR A 110 -16.68 -22.23 -3.76
C THR A 110 -16.57 -22.34 -5.29
N ARG A 111 -17.20 -21.41 -6.02
CA ARG A 111 -16.70 -20.93 -7.30
C ARG A 111 -15.36 -20.29 -6.97
N THR A 112 -14.32 -21.02 -7.31
CA THR A 112 -13.10 -20.50 -7.92
C THR A 112 -13.46 -19.33 -8.85
N ILE A 113 -13.70 -18.14 -8.28
CA ILE A 113 -13.47 -16.89 -8.97
C ILE A 113 -12.03 -17.10 -9.45
N PRO A 114 -11.78 -17.13 -10.77
CA PRO A 114 -10.43 -17.24 -11.26
C PRO A 114 -9.73 -16.10 -10.57
N VAL A 115 -8.84 -16.46 -9.66
CA VAL A 115 -8.08 -15.54 -8.84
C VAL A 115 -7.51 -14.57 -9.85
N PHE A 116 -8.15 -13.41 -10.01
CA PHE A 116 -7.57 -12.31 -10.77
C PHE A 116 -6.28 -12.10 -10.02
N LYS A 117 -5.20 -12.62 -10.63
CA LYS A 117 -4.05 -13.14 -9.90
C LYS A 117 -3.67 -12.08 -8.90
N TYR A 118 -3.84 -12.39 -7.62
CA TYR A 118 -3.51 -11.52 -6.49
C TYR A 118 -2.15 -10.84 -6.69
N GLY A 119 -1.22 -11.57 -7.33
CA GLY A 119 0.07 -11.06 -7.73
C GLY A 119 0.04 -9.80 -8.61
N TYR A 120 -1.01 -9.53 -9.37
CA TYR A 120 -1.16 -8.29 -10.12
C TYR A 120 -1.18 -7.07 -9.20
N PHE A 121 -1.90 -7.14 -8.08
CA PHE A 121 -1.97 -6.06 -7.09
C PHE A 121 -0.68 -5.95 -6.26
N LEU A 122 0.07 -7.04 -6.13
CA LEU A 122 1.37 -7.04 -5.46
C LEU A 122 2.54 -6.59 -6.35
N ARG A 123 2.36 -6.47 -7.67
CA ARG A 123 3.42 -5.98 -8.57
C ARG A 123 3.93 -4.61 -8.16
N MET A 124 3.06 -3.78 -7.61
CA MET A 124 3.43 -2.46 -7.12
C MET A 124 2.93 -2.28 -5.70
N ILE A 125 3.85 -2.46 -4.75
CA ILE A 125 3.59 -2.14 -3.35
C ILE A 125 4.11 -0.73 -3.13
N ARG A 126 3.38 0.21 -3.70
CA ARG A 126 3.52 1.64 -3.44
C ARG A 126 2.45 2.04 -2.45
N ILE A 127 2.53 1.44 -1.28
CA ILE A 127 1.89 2.07 -0.15
C ILE A 127 2.68 3.39 -0.06
N TYR A 128 2.05 4.52 -0.28
CA TYR A 128 2.59 5.83 0.08
C TYR A 128 1.65 6.31 1.17
N TYR A 129 2.21 6.83 2.25
CA TYR A 129 1.53 7.61 3.30
C TYR A 129 0.00 7.48 3.22
N LEU A 130 -0.55 6.50 3.94
CA LEU A 130 -1.99 6.20 3.90
C LEU A 130 -2.82 7.41 4.36
N GLY A 131 -2.19 8.43 4.92
CA GLY A 131 -2.73 9.77 4.92
C GLY A 131 -3.80 9.92 5.97
N HIS A 132 -4.70 10.89 5.74
CA HIS A 132 -5.65 11.28 6.76
C HIS A 132 -6.54 10.13 7.24
N TRP A 133 -6.91 9.19 6.35
CA TRP A 133 -7.77 8.09 6.73
C TRP A 133 -7.08 7.10 7.66
N MET A 134 -5.77 6.87 7.51
CA MET A 134 -5.03 5.96 8.39
C MET A 134 -4.88 6.56 9.78
N ILE A 135 -4.59 7.85 9.88
CA ILE A 135 -4.58 8.56 11.16
C ILE A 135 -5.96 8.48 11.84
N GLU A 136 -7.05 8.70 11.11
CA GLU A 136 -8.41 8.52 11.64
C GLU A 136 -8.67 7.06 12.06
N PHE A 137 -8.23 6.09 11.28
CA PHE A 137 -8.35 4.67 11.59
C PHE A 137 -7.61 4.33 12.89
N ILE A 138 -6.37 4.78 13.04
CA ILE A 138 -5.56 4.55 14.25
C ILE A 138 -6.25 5.16 15.46
N ARG A 139 -6.69 6.42 15.35
CA ARG A 139 -7.40 7.14 16.43
C ARG A 139 -8.67 6.43 16.88
N ASN A 140 -9.42 5.87 15.93
CA ASN A 140 -10.69 5.19 16.20
C ASN A 140 -10.51 3.71 16.58
N ASN A 141 -9.30 3.16 16.50
CA ASN A 141 -9.01 1.76 16.83
C ASN A 141 -8.47 1.66 18.26
N SER A 142 -9.38 1.53 19.23
CA SER A 142 -9.02 1.43 20.66
C SER A 142 -8.06 0.28 20.94
N SER A 143 -8.26 -0.88 20.30
CA SER A 143 -7.39 -2.05 20.47
C SER A 143 -5.95 -1.78 20.06
N LEU A 144 -5.76 -1.01 18.98
CA LEU A 144 -4.44 -0.59 18.53
C LEU A 144 -3.78 0.39 19.51
N MET A 145 -4.55 1.33 20.04
CA MET A 145 -4.07 2.29 21.04
C MET A 145 -3.70 1.60 22.36
N ASP A 146 -4.50 0.65 22.82
CA ASP A 146 -4.24 -0.17 24.01
C ASP A 146 -2.97 -1.02 23.84
N TYR A 147 -2.79 -1.59 22.64
CA TYR A 147 -1.58 -2.32 22.29
C TYR A 147 -0.34 -1.40 22.33
N ALA A 148 -0.44 -0.20 21.75
CA ALA A 148 0.65 0.76 21.73
C ALA A 148 1.06 1.21 23.14
N ALA A 149 0.08 1.43 24.02
CA ALA A 149 0.30 1.76 25.43
C ALA A 149 0.97 0.59 26.19
N THR A 150 0.43 -0.62 26.04
CA THR A 150 0.93 -1.84 26.72
C THR A 150 2.37 -2.15 26.34
N ASN A 151 2.72 -2.02 25.06
CA ASN A 151 4.06 -2.29 24.54
C ASN A 151 5.01 -1.09 24.68
N ARG A 152 4.58 0.00 25.32
CA ARG A 152 5.37 1.22 25.55
C ARG A 152 5.97 1.77 24.24
N LEU A 153 5.25 1.64 23.12
CA LEU A 153 5.72 2.09 21.80
C LEU A 153 6.04 3.59 21.81
N TRP A 154 5.30 4.38 22.58
CA TRP A 154 5.63 5.77 22.86
C TRP A 154 7.11 5.97 23.29
N LYS A 155 7.57 5.21 24.28
CA LYS A 155 8.94 5.34 24.79
C LYS A 155 9.97 4.93 23.74
N LYS A 156 9.66 3.88 22.97
CA LYS A 156 10.47 3.44 21.83
C LYS A 156 10.64 4.59 20.84
N TYR A 157 9.54 5.19 20.38
CA TYR A 157 9.58 6.24 19.36
C TYR A 157 10.22 7.54 19.81
N VAL A 158 10.05 7.91 21.09
CA VAL A 158 10.76 9.06 21.67
C VAL A 158 12.27 8.79 21.73
N ASN A 159 12.68 7.59 22.15
CA ASN A 159 14.09 7.23 22.31
C ASN A 159 14.81 7.01 20.98
N GLU A 160 14.12 6.47 19.97
CA GLU A 160 14.62 6.32 18.60
C GLU A 160 14.80 7.66 17.89
N GLY A 161 14.45 8.76 18.56
CA GLY A 161 14.68 10.09 18.05
C GLY A 161 13.87 10.34 16.80
N TYR A 162 12.66 9.78 16.66
CA TYR A 162 11.73 10.25 15.64
C TYR A 162 11.62 11.74 15.83
N ILE A 163 12.18 12.47 14.87
CA ILE A 163 12.41 13.89 14.95
C ILE A 163 11.08 14.58 14.68
N PHE A 164 10.18 14.54 15.66
CA PHE A 164 9.00 15.39 15.71
C PHE A 164 9.42 16.81 16.11
N ASN A 165 10.42 17.39 15.44
CA ASN A 165 10.92 18.74 15.69
C ASN A 165 9.80 19.80 15.59
N ASN A 166 8.68 19.45 14.97
CA ASN A 166 7.51 20.29 14.79
C ASN A 166 6.37 20.03 15.78
N VAL A 167 6.42 19.01 16.64
CA VAL A 167 5.42 18.86 17.72
C VAL A 167 5.84 19.74 18.90
N ARG A 168 5.88 21.05 18.63
CA ARG A 168 6.02 22.09 19.65
C ARG A 168 4.85 22.11 20.63
N ASP A 169 3.72 21.48 20.29
CA ASP A 169 2.47 21.52 21.06
C ASP A 169 2.29 20.38 22.08
N GLY A 170 3.29 19.50 22.28
CA GLY A 170 3.23 18.50 23.36
C GLY A 170 2.09 17.47 23.27
N ASN A 171 1.37 17.39 22.15
CA ASN A 171 0.30 16.44 21.96
C ASN A 171 0.89 15.05 21.65
N LYS A 172 1.09 14.27 22.73
CA LYS A 172 1.65 12.91 22.68
C LYS A 172 0.83 11.99 21.77
N ASP A 173 -0.49 12.14 21.73
CA ASP A 173 -1.35 11.27 20.96
C ASP A 173 -1.10 11.46 19.46
N LYS A 174 -0.96 12.70 18.99
CA LYS A 174 -0.63 12.97 17.57
C LYS A 174 0.73 12.38 17.16
N VAL A 175 1.73 12.49 18.03
CA VAL A 175 3.05 11.90 17.79
C VAL A 175 2.96 10.38 17.71
N LEU A 176 2.18 9.78 18.61
CA LEU A 176 1.95 8.34 18.63
C LEU A 176 1.18 7.88 17.38
N GLU A 177 0.14 8.60 16.96
CA GLU A 177 -0.64 8.31 15.75
C GLU A 177 0.26 8.27 14.51
N VAL A 178 1.11 9.28 14.31
CA VAL A 178 2.02 9.35 13.16
C VAL A 178 3.10 8.26 13.23
N ALA A 179 3.65 7.99 14.42
CA ALA A 179 4.63 6.92 14.59
C ALA A 179 4.02 5.52 14.31
N LEU A 180 2.78 5.29 14.76
CA LEU A 180 2.04 4.06 14.49
C LEU A 180 1.71 3.91 13.00
N GLU A 181 1.32 4.99 12.33
CA GLU A 181 1.11 4.97 10.88
C GLU A 181 2.37 4.50 10.15
N MET A 182 3.53 5.10 10.46
CA MET A 182 4.80 4.73 9.85
C MET A 182 5.20 3.28 10.16
N GLU A 183 5.05 2.83 11.40
CA GLU A 183 5.41 1.45 11.77
C GLU A 183 4.46 0.43 11.10
N ILE A 184 3.15 0.68 11.10
CA ILE A 184 2.16 -0.15 10.40
C ILE A 184 2.51 -0.24 8.92
N TYR A 185 2.81 0.89 8.30
CA TYR A 185 3.20 0.99 6.91
C TYR A 185 4.39 0.08 6.57
N GLN A 186 5.43 0.14 7.40
CA GLN A 186 6.67 -0.61 7.18
C GLN A 186 6.46 -2.10 7.33
N GLN A 187 5.79 -2.48 8.42
CA GLN A 187 5.48 -3.86 8.70
C GLN A 187 4.56 -4.43 7.62
N LEU A 188 3.56 -3.68 7.16
CA LEU A 188 2.63 -4.09 6.11
C LEU A 188 3.37 -4.30 4.79
N THR A 189 4.15 -3.30 4.35
CA THR A 189 4.95 -3.38 3.12
C THR A 189 5.84 -4.61 3.14
N TRP A 190 6.63 -4.79 4.21
CA TRP A 190 7.50 -5.94 4.37
C TRP A 190 6.75 -7.27 4.34
N THR A 191 5.66 -7.38 5.10
CA THR A 191 4.87 -8.62 5.21
C THR A 191 4.31 -9.04 3.85
N LEU A 192 3.81 -8.08 3.07
CA LEU A 192 3.30 -8.34 1.72
C LEU A 192 4.42 -8.67 0.74
N CYS A 193 5.62 -8.09 0.93
CA CYS A 193 6.76 -8.34 0.07
C CYS A 193 7.32 -9.77 0.23
N GLN A 194 7.36 -10.29 1.46
CA GLN A 194 7.93 -11.61 1.73
C GLN A 194 7.13 -12.77 1.14
N ASP A 195 5.85 -12.56 0.83
CA ASP A 195 4.98 -13.62 0.37
C ASP A 195 5.20 -13.99 -1.10
N HIS A 196 5.43 -12.98 -1.92
CA HIS A 196 5.69 -13.12 -3.35
C HIS A 196 6.76 -12.12 -3.81
N PRO A 197 8.01 -12.23 -3.34
CA PRO A 197 9.06 -11.28 -3.69
C PRO A 197 9.34 -11.29 -5.20
N GLU A 198 9.18 -12.42 -5.88
CA GLU A 198 9.55 -12.61 -7.28
C GLU A 198 8.71 -11.83 -8.28
N ILE A 199 7.51 -11.39 -7.91
CA ILE A 199 6.58 -10.66 -8.78
C ILE A 199 6.57 -9.15 -8.54
N ILE A 200 7.28 -8.66 -7.51
CA ILE A 200 7.28 -7.24 -7.16
C ILE A 200 8.15 -6.49 -8.16
N GLU A 201 7.56 -5.50 -8.82
CA GLU A 201 8.19 -4.69 -9.86
C GLU A 201 8.61 -3.32 -9.33
N THR A 202 7.82 -2.75 -8.41
CA THR A 202 8.16 -1.50 -7.72
C THR A 202 8.05 -1.65 -6.21
N LEU A 203 9.08 -1.17 -5.51
CA LEU A 203 9.17 -1.21 -4.06
C LEU A 203 9.65 0.12 -3.49
N ILE A 204 9.03 0.55 -2.39
CA ILE A 204 9.47 1.69 -1.61
C ILE A 204 10.06 1.20 -0.30
N ILE A 205 11.34 1.51 -0.07
CA ILE A 205 12.09 1.03 1.08
C ILE A 205 12.42 2.21 1.99
N PRO A 206 11.91 2.25 3.24
CA PRO A 206 12.41 3.19 4.23
C PRO A 206 13.89 2.94 4.48
N LEU A 207 14.71 3.99 4.43
CA LEU A 207 16.16 3.84 4.58
C LEU A 207 16.57 3.14 5.88
N LYS A 208 15.84 3.34 6.98
CA LYS A 208 16.14 2.66 8.25
C LYS A 208 15.96 1.14 8.19
N ASP A 209 15.15 0.67 7.25
CA ASP A 209 14.86 -0.76 7.03
C ASP A 209 15.70 -1.35 5.89
N ILE A 210 16.62 -0.58 5.27
CA ILE A 210 17.39 -1.03 4.10
C ILE A 210 18.07 -2.37 4.33
N GLN A 211 18.68 -2.57 5.50
CA GLN A 211 19.38 -3.80 5.85
C GLN A 211 18.48 -5.03 5.76
N ARG A 212 17.20 -4.89 6.13
CA ARG A 212 16.22 -5.99 6.06
C ARG A 212 15.99 -6.46 4.62
N TYR A 213 16.01 -5.53 3.67
CA TYR A 213 15.78 -5.82 2.26
C TYR A 213 17.04 -6.30 1.54
N VAL A 214 18.23 -5.79 1.92
CA VAL A 214 19.52 -6.18 1.32
C VAL A 214 19.70 -7.70 1.37
N ASP A 215 19.43 -8.31 2.52
CA ASP A 215 19.59 -9.77 2.70
C ASP A 215 18.64 -10.60 1.81
N HIS A 216 17.57 -9.99 1.29
CA HIS A 216 16.53 -10.64 0.50
C HIS A 216 16.47 -10.17 -0.95
N VAL A 217 17.34 -9.24 -1.36
CA VAL A 217 17.26 -8.58 -2.68
C VAL A 217 17.25 -9.58 -3.84
N HIS A 218 18.00 -10.68 -3.70
CA HIS A 218 18.08 -11.77 -4.68
C HIS A 218 16.75 -12.48 -4.95
N GLN A 219 15.76 -12.35 -4.05
CA GLN A 219 14.43 -12.94 -4.21
C GLN A 219 13.52 -12.10 -5.13
N PHE A 220 13.82 -10.81 -5.29
CA PHE A 220 13.01 -9.86 -6.03
C PHE A 220 13.32 -9.85 -7.53
N LYS A 221 13.02 -10.97 -8.21
CA LYS A 221 13.39 -11.21 -9.62
C LYS A 221 12.81 -10.23 -10.64
N SER A 222 11.65 -9.64 -10.36
CA SER A 222 10.97 -8.71 -11.26
C SER A 222 11.18 -7.24 -10.89
N LEU A 223 11.97 -6.96 -9.85
CA LEU A 223 12.13 -5.61 -9.33
C LEU A 223 12.87 -4.74 -10.34
N SER A 224 12.19 -3.69 -10.79
CA SER A 224 12.69 -2.77 -11.82
C SER A 224 12.78 -1.34 -11.33
N ASN A 225 12.09 -1.02 -10.24
CA ASN A 225 12.08 0.31 -9.65
C ASN A 225 12.13 0.21 -8.13
N VAL A 226 13.17 0.79 -7.53
CA VAL A 226 13.32 0.91 -6.08
C VAL A 226 13.36 2.39 -5.74
N THR A 227 12.49 2.81 -4.84
CA THR A 227 12.51 4.17 -4.30
C THR A 227 12.85 4.10 -2.82
N PHE A 228 13.87 4.84 -2.38
CA PHE A 228 14.20 4.93 -0.97
C PHE A 228 13.45 6.10 -0.34
N SER A 229 12.68 5.84 0.72
CA SER A 229 12.04 6.89 1.48
C SER A 229 12.92 7.30 2.66
N VAL A 230 13.22 8.59 2.72
CA VAL A 230 13.77 9.24 3.91
C VAL A 230 12.59 9.62 4.77
N GLU A 231 12.56 9.16 6.01
CA GLU A 231 11.51 9.50 6.96
C GLU A 231 11.67 10.96 7.41
N GLU A 232 11.39 11.90 6.52
CA GLU A 232 11.26 13.31 6.87
C GLU A 232 9.87 13.54 7.45
N VAL A 233 9.77 13.37 8.76
CA VAL A 233 8.56 13.69 9.52
C VAL A 233 8.41 15.21 9.61
N GLY A 234 7.90 15.83 8.54
CA GLY A 234 7.44 17.21 8.61
C GLY A 234 7.49 18.02 7.33
N ARG A 235 6.30 18.35 6.84
CA ARG A 235 5.95 19.42 5.88
C ARG A 235 6.45 19.21 4.44
N ASN A 236 5.48 18.98 3.55
CA ASN A 236 5.57 19.20 2.11
C ASN A 236 6.43 18.20 1.32
N GLN A 237 5.96 16.96 1.21
CA GLN A 237 6.50 15.97 0.28
C GLN A 237 6.38 16.36 -1.20
N HIS A 238 5.57 17.37 -1.56
CA HIS A 238 5.56 17.93 -2.91
C HIS A 238 6.88 18.59 -3.34
N LEU A 239 7.80 18.88 -2.40
CA LEU A 239 9.15 19.38 -2.72
C LEU A 239 10.26 18.34 -2.55
N ALA A 240 10.00 17.25 -1.82
CA ALA A 240 11.02 16.24 -1.52
C ALA A 240 11.20 15.20 -2.64
N SER A 241 10.21 15.01 -3.52
CA SER A 241 10.32 14.05 -4.64
C SER A 241 11.45 14.39 -5.61
N ASP A 242 11.77 15.67 -5.77
CA ASP A 242 12.69 16.14 -6.81
C ASP A 242 14.12 16.35 -6.28
N ILE A 243 14.29 16.49 -4.96
CA ILE A 243 15.61 16.75 -4.32
C ILE A 243 16.24 15.47 -3.75
N CYS A 244 15.43 14.45 -3.40
CA CYS A 244 15.96 13.19 -2.86
C CYS A 244 16.58 12.25 -3.91
N LEU A 245 16.30 12.46 -5.20
CA LEU A 245 16.84 11.63 -6.29
C LEU A 245 18.34 11.87 -6.53
N ASP A 246 18.83 13.11 -6.41
CA ASP A 246 20.19 13.44 -6.88
C ASP A 246 21.30 13.15 -5.85
N LEU A 247 21.03 13.28 -4.55
CA LEU A 247 22.08 13.16 -3.51
C LEU A 247 22.27 11.74 -2.97
N LYS A 248 21.33 10.81 -3.22
CA LYS A 248 21.37 9.44 -2.67
C LYS A 248 21.51 8.34 -3.71
N GLN A 249 21.25 8.63 -4.99
CA GLN A 249 21.52 7.69 -6.08
C GLN A 249 23.01 7.29 -6.08
N GLU A 250 23.93 8.23 -5.83
CA GLU A 250 25.37 7.95 -5.79
C GLU A 250 25.79 7.02 -4.63
N GLU A 251 25.14 7.09 -3.46
CA GLU A 251 25.39 6.16 -2.35
C GLU A 251 24.74 4.78 -2.57
N CYS A 252 23.56 4.75 -3.18
CA CYS A 252 22.89 3.51 -3.56
C CYS A 252 23.64 2.78 -4.67
N ASP A 253 24.11 3.48 -5.70
CA ASP A 253 24.89 2.91 -6.79
C ASP A 253 26.19 2.29 -6.24
N ARG A 254 26.86 2.94 -5.28
CA ARG A 254 28.03 2.36 -4.59
C ARG A 254 27.72 1.11 -3.76
N LEU A 255 26.53 1.01 -3.18
CA LEU A 255 26.09 -0.17 -2.43
C LEU A 255 25.74 -1.36 -3.34
N PHE A 256 25.24 -1.09 -4.55
CA PHE A 256 24.85 -2.13 -5.51
C PHE A 256 25.95 -2.49 -6.53
N GLU A 257 26.94 -1.63 -6.79
CA GLU A 257 28.12 -1.95 -7.62
C GLU A 257 29.10 -2.93 -6.92
N GLY A 258 28.94 -3.16 -5.62
CA GLY A 258 29.75 -4.08 -4.82
C GLY A 258 29.15 -5.49 -4.60
N MET A 259 27.96 -5.77 -5.12
CA MET A 259 27.27 -7.07 -5.02
C MET A 259 27.30 -7.84 -6.34
#